data_AF-A0A2U9IXE8-F1
#
_entry.id   AF-A0A2U9IXE8-F1
#
_cell.length_a   1.000
_cell.length_b   1.000
_cell.length_c   1.000
_cell.angle_alpha   90.00
_cell.angle_beta   90.00
_cell.angle_gamma   90.00
#
_symmetry.space_group_name_H-M   'P 1'
#
loop_
_entity.id
_entity.type
_entity.pdbx_description
1 polymer ?
#
loop_
_entity_poly.entity_id
_entity_poly.type
_entity_poly.pdbx_seq_one_letter_code
_entity_poly.pdbx_strand_id
1 'polypeptide(L)'
;MELILEQSKSKTGKHAIRSLLFKWDNEIKQLNPKGSKVLPIYREGEASAVNLREKGIFVYARFVRNLKGKVRGRVMVIKDGVVSLEMNYRKLKLKRISGDPALYSYVKAVMDYLKIPVKRTNLK
;
A
#
# COMPACT_ATOMS: atom_id res chain seq x y z
N MET A 1 -13.72 -6.78 1.36
CA MET A 1 -12.65 -6.65 2.38
C MET A 1 -12.57 -5.21 2.83
N GLU A 2 -12.35 -4.95 4.12
CA GLU A 2 -12.17 -3.58 4.63
C GLU A 2 -10.68 -3.18 4.61
N LEU A 3 -10.39 -2.00 4.08
CA LEU A 3 -9.06 -1.41 4.01
C LEU A 3 -9.07 0.00 4.58
N ILE A 4 -7.96 0.40 5.21
CA ILE A 4 -7.81 1.76 5.73
C ILE A 4 -6.96 2.58 4.77
N LEU A 5 -7.57 3.60 4.16
CA LEU A 5 -6.86 4.66 3.44
C LEU A 5 -6.54 5.77 4.43
N GLU A 6 -5.26 6.10 4.56
CA GLU A 6 -4.77 7.00 5.57
C GLU A 6 -3.67 7.88 4.98
N GLN A 7 -3.77 9.17 5.26
CA GLN A 7 -2.76 10.15 5.00
C GLN A 7 -2.62 11.03 6.23
N SER A 8 -1.73 10.62 7.14
CA SER A 8 -1.56 11.26 8.45
C SER A 8 -0.09 11.46 8.81
N LYS A 9 0.18 12.45 9.66
CA LYS A 9 1.52 12.78 10.18
C LYS A 9 1.47 13.25 11.63
N SER A 10 2.57 13.05 12.35
CA SER A 10 2.74 13.62 13.70
C SER A 10 2.76 15.15 13.65
N LYS A 11 2.49 15.83 14.77
CA LYS A 11 2.58 17.30 14.90
C LYS A 11 3.90 17.89 14.39
N THR A 12 5.01 17.19 14.61
CA THR A 12 6.35 17.62 14.16
C THR A 12 6.70 17.16 12.75
N GLY A 13 5.80 16.45 12.07
CA GLY A 13 6.02 15.85 10.75
C GLY A 13 7.02 14.68 10.71
N LYS A 14 7.73 14.37 11.81
CA LYS A 14 8.79 13.35 11.81
C LYS A 14 8.27 11.94 11.51
N HIS A 15 7.06 11.63 11.96
CA HIS A 15 6.33 10.43 11.58
C HIS A 15 5.25 10.74 10.56
N ALA A 16 5.07 9.85 9.59
CA ALA A 16 4.00 9.95 8.61
C ALA A 16 3.56 8.56 8.13
N ILE A 17 2.28 8.40 7.84
CA ILE A 17 1.69 7.24 7.18
C ILE A 17 1.02 7.71 5.90
N ARG A 18 1.18 6.91 4.84
CA ARG A 18 0.42 7.06 3.61
C ARG A 18 0.03 5.68 3.10
N SER A 19 -1.26 5.43 2.97
CA SER A 19 -1.78 4.29 2.20
C SER A 19 -2.48 4.75 0.93
N LEU A 20 -2.33 3.93 -0.11
CA LEU A 20 -2.82 4.18 -1.45
C LEU A 20 -3.44 2.88 -1.97
N LEU A 21 -4.49 3.01 -2.77
CA LEU A 21 -5.17 1.90 -3.42
C LEU A 21 -5.12 2.09 -4.92
N PHE A 22 -4.84 1.02 -5.63
CA PHE A 22 -4.80 0.97 -7.08
C PHE A 22 -5.67 -0.17 -7.58
N LYS A 23 -6.29 0.02 -8.75
CA LYS A 23 -6.96 -1.03 -9.51
C LYS A 23 -6.18 -1.27 -10.79
N TRP A 24 -6.04 -2.54 -11.15
CA TRP A 24 -5.45 -2.96 -12.40
C TRP A 24 -6.56 -3.18 -13.43
N ASP A 25 -6.49 -2.46 -14.55
CA ASP A 25 -7.45 -2.52 -15.65
C ASP A 25 -6.70 -2.21 -16.95
N ASN A 26 -5.93 -3.19 -17.44
CA ASN A 26 -4.85 -3.08 -18.45
C ASN A 26 -3.69 -2.15 -18.06
N GLU A 27 -3.98 -1.09 -17.32
CA GLU A 27 -3.06 -0.12 -16.75
C GLU A 27 -3.36 0.10 -15.26
N ILE A 28 -2.46 0.79 -14.57
CA ILE A 28 -2.63 1.16 -13.17
C ILE A 28 -3.50 2.40 -13.06
N LYS A 29 -4.62 2.27 -12.33
CA LYS A 29 -5.48 3.40 -11.96
C LYS A 29 -5.46 3.57 -10.44
N GLN A 30 -5.06 4.74 -9.96
CA GLN A 30 -5.18 5.06 -8.53
C GLN A 30 -6.65 5.30 -8.17
N LEU A 31 -7.11 4.66 -7.10
CA LEU A 31 -8.45 4.84 -6.58
C LEU A 31 -8.42 5.65 -5.28
N ASN A 32 -9.30 6.65 -5.20
CA ASN A 32 -9.58 7.40 -3.98
C ASN A 32 -11.07 7.25 -3.60
N PRO A 33 -11.53 6.03 -3.28
CA PRO A 33 -12.93 5.79 -2.95
C PRO A 33 -13.33 6.55 -1.68
N LYS A 34 -14.58 7.04 -1.66
CA LYS A 34 -15.16 7.60 -0.44
C LYS A 34 -15.43 6.46 0.54
N GLY A 35 -14.88 6.59 1.75
CA GLY A 35 -15.07 5.65 2.85
C GLY A 35 -15.70 6.33 4.07
N SER A 36 -16.00 5.55 5.10
CA SER A 36 -16.39 6.11 6.40
C SER A 36 -15.16 6.74 7.05
N LYS A 37 -15.31 7.95 7.60
CA LYS A 37 -14.20 8.64 8.28
C LYS A 37 -13.85 7.87 9.56
N VAL A 38 -12.56 7.59 9.75
CA VAL A 38 -12.03 6.94 10.95
C VAL A 38 -10.92 7.78 11.56
N LEU A 39 -10.58 7.51 12.82
CA LEU A 39 -9.48 8.19 13.49
C LEU A 39 -8.15 7.81 12.82
N PRO A 40 -7.34 8.79 12.38
CA PRO A 40 -5.99 8.52 11.89
C PRO A 40 -5.07 8.09 13.04
N ILE A 41 -4.00 7.36 12.70
CA ILE A 41 -2.98 6.93 13.67
C ILE A 41 -2.18 8.12 14.18
N TYR A 42 -1.93 9.11 13.33
CA TYR A 42 -1.24 10.34 13.73
C TYR A 42 -2.18 11.53 13.78
N ARG A 43 -1.82 12.50 14.64
CA ARG A 43 -2.65 13.65 15.00
C ARG A 43 -3.11 14.52 13.83
N GLU A 44 -2.28 14.71 12.80
CA GLU A 44 -2.61 15.59 11.68
C GLU A 44 -2.88 14.79 10.41
N GLY A 45 -4.06 14.95 9.81
CA GLY A 45 -4.44 14.32 8.55
C GLY A 45 -5.75 13.57 8.65
N GLU A 46 -5.95 12.62 7.73
CA GLU A 46 -7.23 11.95 7.53
C GLU A 46 -7.05 10.45 7.37
N ALA A 47 -8.05 9.71 7.80
CA ALA A 47 -8.19 8.29 7.54
C ALA A 47 -9.64 7.95 7.21
N SER A 48 -9.82 7.03 6.29
CA SER A 48 -11.12 6.49 5.89
C SER A 48 -11.05 4.97 5.78
N ALA A 49 -12.10 4.31 6.28
CA ALA A 49 -12.32 2.89 6.08
C ALA A 49 -13.11 2.68 4.79
N VAL A 50 -12.56 1.87 3.90
CA VAL A 50 -13.07 1.61 2.56
C VAL A 50 -13.39 0.13 2.44
N ASN A 51 -14.62 -0.19 2.05
CA ASN A 51 -15.02 -1.55 1.77
C ASN A 51 -14.84 -1.86 0.28
N LEU A 52 -13.90 -2.74 -0.02
CA LEU A 52 -13.62 -3.20 -1.36
C LEU A 52 -14.57 -4.36 -1.69
N ARG A 53 -15.66 -4.03 -2.39
CA ARG A 53 -16.72 -4.98 -2.84
C ARG A 53 -16.58 -5.38 -4.31
N GLU A 54 -15.82 -4.62 -5.08
CA GLU A 54 -15.61 -4.89 -6.51
C GLU A 54 -14.69 -6.10 -6.74
N LYS A 55 -14.98 -6.87 -7.79
CA LYS A 55 -14.11 -7.92 -8.31
C LYS A 55 -12.96 -7.32 -9.13
N GLY A 56 -11.89 -8.09 -9.31
CA GLY A 56 -10.70 -7.68 -10.04
C GLY A 56 -9.43 -7.68 -9.20
N ILE A 57 -8.38 -7.08 -9.76
CA ILE A 57 -7.05 -7.03 -9.15
C ILE A 57 -6.80 -5.63 -8.61
N PHE A 58 -6.53 -5.55 -7.32
CA PHE A 58 -6.23 -4.33 -6.61
C PHE A 58 -4.86 -4.44 -5.95
N VAL A 59 -4.15 -3.32 -5.88
CA VAL A 59 -2.89 -3.22 -5.14
C VAL A 59 -3.07 -2.18 -4.05
N TYR A 60 -2.94 -2.62 -2.81
CA TYR A 60 -2.94 -1.75 -1.65
C TYR A 60 -1.51 -1.57 -1.15
N ALA A 61 -1.04 -0.33 -1.12
CA ALA A 61 0.30 0.00 -0.66
C ALA A 61 0.23 0.90 0.57
N ARG A 62 0.81 0.47 1.69
CA ARG A 62 0.88 1.24 2.93
C ARG A 62 2.32 1.51 3.30
N PHE A 63 2.68 2.78 3.46
CA PHE A 63 4.00 3.23 3.83
C PHE A 63 4.00 3.99 5.15
N VAL A 64 5.07 3.79 5.92
CA VAL A 64 5.28 4.40 7.23
C VAL A 64 6.69 4.98 7.27
N ARG A 65 6.80 6.27 7.55
CA ARG A 65 8.06 6.97 7.80
C ARG A 65 8.32 7.05 9.30
N ASN A 66 9.53 6.68 9.72
CA ASN A 66 9.98 6.82 11.10
C ASN A 66 10.76 8.13 11.35
N LEU A 67 11.10 8.39 12.62
CA LEU A 67 11.90 9.54 13.05
C LEU A 67 13.24 9.71 12.33
N LYS A 68 13.83 8.62 11.84
CA LYS A 68 15.11 8.64 11.10
C LYS A 68 14.92 8.86 9.59
N GLY A 69 13.73 9.28 9.17
CA GLY A 69 13.36 9.46 7.76
C GLY A 69 13.27 8.16 6.96
N LYS A 70 13.40 6.99 7.59
CA LYS A 70 13.36 5.70 6.89
C LYS A 70 11.92 5.28 6.66
N VAL A 71 11.62 4.94 5.41
CA VAL A 71 10.31 4.39 5.00
C VAL A 71 10.34 2.87 5.07
N ARG A 72 9.29 2.31 5.67
CA ARG A 72 8.92 0.90 5.55
C ARG A 72 7.54 0.84 4.91
N GLY A 73 7.22 -0.26 4.24
CA GLY A 73 5.88 -0.43 3.71
C GLY A 73 5.44 -1.87 3.67
N ARG A 74 4.14 -2.05 3.49
CA ARG A 74 3.48 -3.31 3.21
C ARG A 74 2.67 -3.11 1.94
N VAL A 75 2.86 -4.00 0.97
CA VAL A 75 2.13 -3.97 -0.31
C VAL A 75 1.38 -5.29 -0.46
N MET A 76 0.10 -5.20 -0.76
CA MET A 76 -0.80 -6.34 -0.89
C MET A 76 -1.43 -6.32 -2.28
N VAL A 77 -1.42 -7.45 -2.96
CA VAL A 77 -2.27 -7.70 -4.13
C VAL A 77 -3.53 -8.40 -3.64
N ILE A 78 -4.67 -7.81 -3.94
CA ILE A 78 -5.99 -8.31 -3.57
C ILE A 78 -6.67 -8.71 -4.87
N LYS A 79 -6.94 -10.00 -5.04
CA LYS A 79 -7.67 -10.54 -6.18
C LYS A 79 -9.05 -10.97 -5.71
N ASP A 80 -10.10 -10.39 -6.29
CA ASP A 80 -11.49 -10.73 -6.01
C ASP A 80 -11.84 -10.69 -4.50
N GLY A 81 -11.29 -9.71 -3.80
CA GLY A 81 -11.51 -9.50 -2.37
C GLY A 81 -10.62 -10.33 -1.43
N VAL A 82 -9.72 -11.16 -1.95
CA VAL A 82 -8.79 -12.00 -1.17
C VAL A 82 -7.35 -11.50 -1.34
N VAL A 83 -6.58 -11.41 -0.26
CA VAL A 83 -5.13 -11.11 -0.36
C VAL A 83 -4.42 -12.31 -0.99
N SER A 84 -3.92 -12.12 -2.22
CA SER A 84 -3.28 -13.18 -3.00
C SER A 84 -1.75 -13.06 -3.04
N LEU A 85 -1.19 -11.89 -2.74
CA LEU A 85 0.24 -11.68 -2.55
C LEU A 85 0.47 -10.60 -1.50
N GLU A 86 1.40 -10.86 -0.60
CA GLU A 86 1.80 -9.90 0.43
C GLU A 86 3.31 -9.70 0.43
N MET A 87 3.75 -8.44 0.42
CA MET A 87 5.16 -8.07 0.39
C MET A 87 5.49 -6.98 1.41
N ASN A 88 6.67 -7.11 2.02
CA ASN A 88 7.26 -6.10 2.88
C ASN A 88 8.30 -5.29 2.10
N TYR A 89 8.19 -3.97 2.18
CA TYR A 89 9.17 -3.02 1.69
C TYR A 89 10.03 -2.50 2.85
N ARG A 90 11.34 -2.79 2.83
CA ARG A 90 12.28 -2.33 3.86
C ARG A 90 13.69 -2.21 3.29
N LYS A 91 14.41 -1.13 3.67
CA LYS A 91 15.79 -0.87 3.20
C LYS A 91 15.89 -0.90 1.67
N LEU A 92 14.88 -0.35 0.97
CA LEU A 92 14.77 -0.37 -0.49
C LEU A 92 14.65 -1.77 -1.09
N LYS A 93 14.23 -2.77 -0.30
CA LYS A 93 14.05 -4.15 -0.76
C LYS A 93 12.60 -4.57 -0.59
N LEU A 94 12.06 -5.28 -1.57
CA LEU A 94 10.79 -5.98 -1.46
C LEU A 94 11.06 -7.44 -1.08
N LYS A 95 10.37 -7.94 -0.06
CA LYS A 95 10.43 -9.35 0.35
C LYS A 95 9.01 -9.90 0.42
N ARG A 96 8.74 -11.01 -0.27
CA ARG A 96 7.49 -11.75 -0.14
C ARG A 96 7.32 -12.25 1.29
N ILE A 97 6.10 -12.12 1.79
CA ILE A 97 5.70 -12.62 3.11
C ILE A 97 4.85 -13.88 2.90
N SER A 98 3.87 -13.79 2.00
CA SER A 98 2.94 -14.87 1.68
C SER A 98 2.33 -14.67 0.29
N GLY A 99 1.66 -15.70 -0.22
CA GLY A 99 0.93 -15.65 -1.49
C GLY A 99 1.77 -15.94 -2.73
N ASP A 100 1.15 -15.76 -3.88
CA ASP A 100 1.66 -16.16 -5.19
C ASP A 100 2.69 -15.15 -5.75
N PRO A 101 3.97 -15.55 -5.93
CA PRO A 101 4.98 -14.67 -6.50
C PRO A 101 4.71 -14.25 -7.95
N ALA A 102 3.87 -14.97 -8.71
CA ALA A 102 3.51 -14.59 -10.08
C ALA A 102 2.77 -13.23 -10.14
N LEU A 103 2.13 -12.83 -9.05
CA LEU A 103 1.43 -11.55 -8.92
C LEU A 103 2.39 -10.36 -8.67
N TYR A 104 3.70 -10.59 -8.60
CA TYR A 104 4.70 -9.54 -8.37
C TYR A 104 4.68 -8.44 -9.45
N SER A 105 4.31 -8.76 -10.70
CA SER A 105 4.22 -7.77 -11.79
C SER A 105 3.33 -6.58 -11.42
N TYR A 106 2.20 -6.81 -10.76
CA TYR A 106 1.30 -5.76 -10.27
C TYR A 106 1.95 -4.87 -9.21
N VAL A 107 2.68 -5.48 -8.28
CA VAL A 107 3.44 -4.75 -7.24
C VAL A 107 4.52 -3.89 -7.89
N LYS A 108 5.30 -4.49 -8.81
CA LYS A 108 6.38 -3.78 -9.51
C LYS A 108 5.84 -2.56 -10.25
N ALA A 109 4.76 -2.73 -10.99
CA ALA A 109 4.17 -1.64 -11.75
C ALA A 109 3.71 -0.48 -10.84
N VAL A 110 3.14 -0.76 -9.66
CA VAL A 110 2.75 0.29 -8.69
C VAL A 110 3.96 1.01 -8.10
N MET A 111 5.02 0.27 -7.78
CA MET A 111 6.25 0.87 -7.25
C MET A 111 6.91 1.78 -8.29
N ASP A 112 6.91 1.36 -9.55
CA ASP A 112 7.43 2.13 -10.68
C ASP A 112 6.57 3.39 -10.91
N TYR A 113 5.23 3.27 -10.92
CA TYR A 113 4.28 4.40 -11.03
C TYR A 113 4.51 5.45 -9.93
N LEU A 114 4.70 4.99 -8.68
CA LEU A 114 4.97 5.86 -7.54
C LEU A 114 6.42 6.36 -7.46
N LYS A 115 7.28 5.94 -8.40
CA LYS A 115 8.72 6.24 -8.42
C LYS A 115 9.42 5.85 -7.10
N ILE A 116 8.98 4.74 -6.49
CA ILE A 116 9.56 4.24 -5.24
C ILE A 116 10.79 3.39 -5.57
N PRO A 117 11.97 3.72 -5.04
CA PRO A 117 13.19 2.99 -5.37
C PRO A 117 13.20 1.57 -4.79
N VAL A 118 13.41 0.56 -5.66
CA VAL A 118 13.57 -0.85 -5.27
C VAL A 118 14.93 -1.36 -5.76
N LYS A 119 15.84 -1.65 -4.84
CA LYS A 119 17.18 -2.20 -5.13
C LYS A 119 17.21 -3.71 -5.31
N ARG A 120 16.33 -4.44 -4.61
CA ARG A 120 16.29 -5.90 -4.66
C ARG A 120 14.90 -6.41 -4.33
N THR A 121 14.48 -7.43 -5.05
CA THR A 121 13.25 -8.17 -4.77
C THR A 121 13.61 -9.59 -4.37
N ASN A 122 12.99 -10.09 -3.30
CA ASN A 122 13.06 -11.49 -2.91
C ASN A 122 11.66 -12.08 -2.95
N LEU A 123 11.44 -12.95 -3.94
CA LEU A 123 10.20 -13.69 -4.15
C LEU A 123 10.26 -15.12 -3.57
N LYS A 124 11.40 -15.53 -3.00
CA LYS A 124 11.51 -16.80 -2.28
C LYS A 124 10.76 -16.73 -0.97
#